data_AF-A0A2K8SFT2-F1
#
_entry.id   AF-A0A2K8SFT2-F1
#
_cell.length_a   1.000
_cell.length_b   1.000
_cell.length_c   1.000
_cell.angle_alpha   90.00
_cell.angle_beta   90.00
_cell.angle_gamma   90.00
#
_symmetry.space_group_name_H-M   'P 1'
#
loop_
_entity.id
_entity.type
_entity.pdbx_description
1 polymer ?
#
loop_
_entity_poly.entity_id
_entity_poly.type
_entity_poly.pdbx_seq_one_letter_code
_entity_poly.pdbx_strand_id
1 'polypeptide(L)'
;MHINDAFTLDFADAEAFEQHHYAFHVSDEEFDAIFARVKEAGIEYSSDPMHENKGQINHWNEGRGFYFYDSDGHNLELLTRA
;
A
#
# COMPACT_ATOMS: atom_id res chain seq x y z
N MET A 1 -5.26 12.48 -6.69
CA MET A 1 -6.07 11.26 -6.44
C MET A 1 -6.98 11.52 -5.27
N HIS A 2 -8.30 11.43 -5.48
CA HIS A 2 -9.25 11.55 -4.37
C HIS A 2 -9.36 10.21 -3.65
N ILE A 3 -9.09 10.19 -2.34
CA ILE A 3 -9.11 8.98 -1.52
C ILE A 3 -10.46 8.84 -0.81
N ASN A 4 -10.90 9.92 -0.15
CA ASN A 4 -12.21 10.05 0.46
C ASN A 4 -12.57 11.54 0.60
N ASP A 5 -13.78 11.84 1.07
CA ASP A 5 -14.33 13.20 1.19
C ASP A 5 -13.42 14.20 1.92
N ALA A 6 -12.53 13.73 2.81
CA ALA A 6 -11.66 14.56 3.63
C ALA A 6 -10.18 14.51 3.20
N PHE A 7 -9.78 13.60 2.32
CA PHE A 7 -8.38 13.38 1.97
C PHE A 7 -8.17 13.20 0.47
N THR A 8 -7.30 14.05 -0.08
CA THR A 8 -6.84 14.00 -1.45
C THR A 8 -5.32 13.97 -1.45
N LEU A 9 -4.75 13.06 -2.24
CA LEU A 9 -3.31 13.00 -2.49
C LEU A 9 -3.02 13.69 -3.81
N ASP A 10 -2.41 14.87 -3.76
CA ASP A 10 -2.04 15.65 -4.93
C ASP A 10 -0.63 15.27 -5.40
N PHE A 11 -0.53 14.75 -6.62
CA PHE A 11 0.73 14.38 -7.24
C PHE A 11 1.29 15.58 -7.99
N ALA A 12 2.59 15.85 -7.82
CA ALA A 12 3.29 16.93 -8.48
C ALA A 12 4.64 16.43 -9.00
N ASP A 13 5.00 16.86 -10.20
CA ASP A 13 6.28 16.49 -10.82
C ASP A 13 7.45 17.10 -10.05
N ALA A 14 8.52 16.32 -9.88
CA ALA A 14 9.78 16.76 -9.29
C ALA A 14 10.96 16.07 -9.96
N GLU A 15 12.09 16.79 -10.12
CA GLU A 15 13.31 16.23 -10.73
C GLU A 15 14.06 15.28 -9.78
N ALA A 16 13.89 15.47 -8.47
CA ALA A 16 14.46 14.62 -7.43
C ALA A 16 13.56 14.64 -6.20
N PHE A 17 13.35 13.47 -5.61
CA PHE A 17 12.57 13.28 -4.39
C PHE A 17 13.05 12.05 -3.64
N GLU A 18 12.78 12.04 -2.33
CA GLU A 18 13.04 10.88 -1.48
C GLU A 18 11.87 9.92 -1.52
N GLN A 19 12.12 8.67 -1.14
CA GLN A 19 11.05 7.70 -0.94
C GLN A 19 10.17 8.11 0.24
N HIS A 20 8.86 8.22 0.01
CA HIS A 20 7.86 8.41 1.06
C HIS A 20 7.15 7.11 1.40
N HIS A 21 6.45 7.10 2.53
CA HIS A 21 5.63 5.99 2.99
C HIS A 21 4.22 6.47 3.34
N TYR A 22 3.22 5.79 2.79
CA TYR A 22 1.81 6.10 3.02
C TYR A 22 1.05 4.82 3.38
N ALA A 23 0.52 4.79 4.60
CA ALA A 23 -0.28 3.67 5.10
C ALA A 23 -1.77 4.02 5.11
N PHE A 24 -2.59 3.17 4.50
CA PHE A 24 -4.03 3.35 4.41
C PHE A 24 -4.74 2.29 5.25
N HIS A 25 -5.55 2.75 6.21
CA HIS A 25 -6.49 1.90 6.92
C HIS A 25 -7.71 1.66 6.05
N VAL A 26 -8.01 0.40 5.76
CA VAL A 26 -9.10 -0.04 4.89
C VAL A 26 -9.94 -1.11 5.56
N SER A 27 -11.19 -1.28 5.11
CA SER A 27 -12.01 -2.42 5.51
C SER A 27 -11.47 -3.74 4.94
N ASP A 28 -11.94 -4.88 5.47
CA ASP A 28 -11.57 -6.19 4.95
C ASP A 28 -12.00 -6.41 3.48
N GLU A 29 -13.15 -5.85 3.08
CA GLU A 29 -13.65 -5.92 1.70
C GLU A 29 -12.77 -5.10 0.74
N GLU A 30 -12.42 -3.88 1.14
CA GLU A 30 -11.51 -3.02 0.38
C GLU A 30 -10.12 -3.63 0.27
N PHE A 31 -9.61 -4.24 1.35
CA PHE A 31 -8.35 -4.96 1.34
C PHE A 31 -8.33 -6.04 0.26
N ASP A 32 -9.37 -6.89 0.21
CA ASP A 32 -9.47 -7.97 -0.78
C ASP A 32 -9.55 -7.41 -2.20
N ALA A 33 -10.35 -6.36 -2.41
CA ALA A 33 -10.52 -5.74 -3.71
C ALA A 33 -9.22 -5.07 -4.21
N ILE A 34 -8.47 -4.39 -3.34
CA ILE A 34 -7.21 -3.74 -3.71
C ILE A 34 -6.11 -4.80 -3.92
N PHE A 35 -6.01 -5.78 -3.02
CA PHE A 35 -5.03 -6.87 -3.14
C PHE A 35 -5.22 -7.70 -4.42
N ALA A 36 -6.46 -7.92 -4.85
CA ALA A 36 -6.75 -8.53 -6.16
C ALA A 36 -6.15 -7.71 -7.32
N ARG A 37 -6.36 -6.39 -7.34
CA ARG A 37 -5.82 -5.49 -8.38
C ARG A 37 -4.29 -5.47 -8.39
N VAL A 38 -3.65 -5.44 -7.22
CA VAL A 38 -2.18 -5.50 -7.09
C VAL A 38 -1.64 -6.79 -7.72
N LYS A 39 -2.26 -7.93 -7.42
CA LYS A 39 -1.87 -9.22 -8.00
C LYS A 39 -2.13 -9.30 -9.51
N GLU A 40 -3.29 -8.82 -9.97
CA GLU A 40 -3.65 -8.79 -11.40
C GLU A 40 -2.71 -7.90 -12.21
N ALA A 41 -2.25 -6.80 -11.64
CA ALA A 41 -1.26 -5.91 -12.23
C ALA A 41 0.18 -6.48 -12.19
N GLY A 42 0.41 -7.60 -11.52
CA GLY A 42 1.74 -8.20 -11.36
C GLY A 42 2.69 -7.37 -10.50
N ILE A 43 2.16 -6.52 -9.63
CA ILE A 43 2.95 -5.69 -8.71
C ILE A 43 3.48 -6.57 -7.58
N GLU A 44 4.78 -6.46 -7.29
CA GLU A 44 5.41 -7.15 -6.17
C GLU A 44 4.93 -6.56 -4.84
N TYR A 45 4.65 -7.42 -3.87
CA TYR A 45 4.24 -7.03 -2.53
C TYR A 45 4.98 -7.85 -1.48
N SER A 46 5.04 -7.35 -0.24
CA SER A 46 5.67 -8.01 0.91
C SER A 46 4.86 -7.90 2.18
N SER A 47 5.17 -8.74 3.17
CA SER A 47 4.54 -8.67 4.49
C SER A 47 5.22 -7.66 5.41
N ASP A 48 6.41 -7.18 5.07
CA ASP A 48 7.25 -6.28 5.87
C ASP A 48 7.68 -5.03 5.08
N PRO A 49 7.94 -3.90 5.76
CA PRO A 49 8.26 -2.63 5.10
C PRO A 49 9.61 -2.61 4.38
N MET A 50 10.51 -3.57 4.67
CA MET A 50 11.82 -3.67 4.04
C MET A 50 11.81 -4.55 2.78
N HIS A 51 10.64 -5.11 2.44
CA HIS A 51 10.43 -5.98 1.27
C HIS A 51 11.29 -7.26 1.29
N GLU A 52 11.57 -7.78 2.49
CA GLU A 52 12.34 -9.03 2.66
C GLU A 52 11.47 -10.27 2.39
N ASN A 53 10.20 -10.24 2.80
CA ASN A 53 9.26 -11.36 2.71
C ASN A 53 8.23 -11.14 1.60
N LYS A 54 8.70 -11.28 0.36
CA LYS A 54 7.90 -11.08 -0.86
C LYS A 54 6.81 -12.14 -1.03
N GLY A 55 5.68 -11.74 -1.59
CA GLY A 55 4.55 -12.62 -1.91
C GLY A 55 3.72 -13.06 -0.69
N GLN A 56 3.89 -12.38 0.45
CA GLN A 56 3.20 -12.68 1.70
C GLN A 56 2.52 -11.43 2.25
N ILE A 57 1.45 -11.62 3.01
CA ILE A 57 0.80 -10.56 3.80
C ILE A 57 1.15 -10.77 5.28
N ASN A 58 1.12 -9.71 6.08
CA ASN A 58 1.17 -9.81 7.52
C ASN A 58 -0.23 -9.95 8.14
N HIS A 59 -0.24 -10.36 9.41
CA HIS A 59 -1.44 -10.50 10.24
C HIS A 59 -1.31 -9.76 11.57
N TRP A 60 -0.68 -8.58 11.53
CA TRP A 60 -0.45 -7.78 12.74
C TRP A 60 -1.77 -7.28 13.33
N ASN A 61 -1.82 -7.16 14.66
CA ASN A 61 -3.00 -6.68 15.39
C ASN A 61 -4.30 -7.44 15.09
N GLU A 62 -4.20 -8.74 14.80
CA GLU A 62 -5.31 -9.60 14.35
C GLU A 62 -5.99 -9.10 13.05
N GLY A 63 -5.32 -8.22 12.31
CA GLY A 63 -5.73 -7.71 11.02
C GLY A 63 -4.99 -8.39 9.88
N ARG A 64 -4.93 -7.67 8.75
CA ARG A 64 -4.19 -8.04 7.55
C ARG A 64 -3.46 -6.82 7.04
N GLY A 65 -2.25 -7.00 6.53
CA GLY A 65 -1.48 -5.91 5.95
C GLY A 65 -0.50 -6.36 4.87
N PHE A 66 -0.18 -5.48 3.93
CA PHE A 66 0.91 -5.69 2.97
C PHE A 66 1.48 -4.38 2.46
N TYR A 67 2.71 -4.45 1.96
CA TYR A 67 3.45 -3.35 1.40
C TYR A 67 3.66 -3.57 -0.10
N PHE A 68 3.67 -2.49 -0.87
CA PHE A 68 4.01 -2.50 -2.29
C PHE A 68 4.54 -1.12 -2.72
N TYR A 69 5.41 -1.10 -3.73
CA TYR A 69 5.90 0.16 -4.27
C TYR A 69 4.94 0.71 -5.34
N ASP A 70 4.79 2.03 -5.38
CA ASP A 70 4.22 2.69 -6.55
C ASP A 70 5.24 2.80 -7.70
N SER A 71 4.85 3.47 -8.79
CA SER A 71 5.72 3.64 -9.98
C SER A 71 7.00 4.43 -9.69
N ASP A 72 6.98 5.28 -8.68
CA ASP A 72 8.05 6.21 -8.32
C ASP A 72 8.88 5.72 -7.13
N GLY A 73 8.55 4.53 -6.60
CA GLY A 73 9.25 3.87 -5.52
C GLY A 73 8.78 4.26 -4.12
N HIS A 74 7.67 4.99 -3.97
CA HIS A 74 7.05 5.23 -2.67
C HIS A 74 6.47 3.94 -2.09
N ASN A 75 6.65 3.73 -0.79
CA ASN A 75 6.22 2.51 -0.11
C ASN A 75 4.79 2.67 0.38
N LEU A 76 3.84 2.06 -0.31
CA LEU A 76 2.43 2.07 0.06
C LEU A 76 2.12 0.87 0.95
N GLU A 77 1.34 1.09 2.00
CA GLU A 77 0.85 0.05 2.90
C GLU A 77 -0.67 0.06 2.96
N LEU A 78 -1.26 -1.14 2.94
CA LEU A 78 -2.63 -1.34 3.37
C LEU A 78 -2.63 -2.12 4.68
N LEU A 79 -3.50 -1.71 5.60
CA LEU A 79 -3.78 -2.44 6.83
C LEU A 79 -5.27 -2.43 7.15
N THR A 80 -5.79 -3.49 7.77
CA THR A 80 -7.19 -3.55 8.21
C THR A 80 -7.38 -3.19 9.68
N ARG A 81 -6.31 -3.18 10.47
CA ARG A 81 -6.29 -2.79 11.89
C ARG A 81 -4.99 -2.07 12.23
N ALA A 82 -5.10 -0.92 12.89
CA ALA A 82 -3.99 -0.10 13.37
C ALA A 82 -3.66 -0.39 14.83
#